data_AF-A0A2A2B6D9-F1
#
_entry.id   AF-A0A2A2B6D9-F1
#
_cell.length_a   1.000
_cell.length_b   1.000
_cell.length_c   1.000
_cell.angle_alpha   90.00
_cell.angle_beta   90.00
_cell.angle_gamma   90.00
#
_symmetry.space_group_name_H-M   'P 1'
#
loop_
_entity.id
_entity.type
_entity.pdbx_description
1 polymer ?
#
loop_
_entity_poly.entity_id
_entity_poly.type
_entity_poly.pdbx_seq_one_letter_code
_entity_poly.pdbx_strand_id
1 'polypeptide(L)'
;MLASHLHSGHINIKNADRNWKKMNSDFVQRLLTVYKVMSDQYGYDMVLLEGYRSPARQARLLKKGSHVTKAGSYKSYHQFGLAADSAFIRNGKIVISEKDPWAMQGYKLYGKVAKSAGLVWGGDWRMMDLGHVELRKKGVLGRPEMAEILTSQ
;
A
#
# COMPACT_ATOMS: atom_id res chain seq x y z
N MET A 1 35.92 11.47 0.37
CA MET A 1 34.87 12.49 0.20
C MET A 1 33.51 11.83 0.40
N LEU A 2 32.89 12.22 1.52
CA LEU A 2 31.50 12.06 1.99
C LEU A 2 30.58 11.05 1.27
N ALA A 3 30.34 9.93 1.98
CA ALA A 3 29.14 9.12 1.85
C ALA A 3 27.93 9.95 2.32
N SER A 4 26.95 10.18 1.43
CA SER A 4 25.66 10.77 1.82
C SER A 4 24.54 10.26 0.91
N HIS A 5 23.70 9.38 1.46
CA HIS A 5 22.23 9.46 1.47
C HIS A 5 21.62 8.10 1.83
N LEU A 6 21.89 7.67 3.06
CA LEU A 6 21.00 6.77 3.79
C LEU A 6 19.97 7.64 4.51
N HIS A 7 18.80 7.80 3.90
CA HIS A 7 17.55 8.10 4.61
C HIS A 7 16.44 7.32 3.91
N SER A 8 16.32 6.05 4.27
CA SER A 8 15.13 5.26 3.95
C SER A 8 13.91 6.00 4.47
N GLY A 9 12.90 6.15 3.60
CA GLY A 9 11.76 7.02 3.80
C GLY A 9 11.10 6.83 5.17
N HIS A 10 10.90 7.94 5.87
CA HIS A 10 9.97 8.00 6.99
C HIS A 10 8.57 7.70 6.43
N ILE A 11 8.16 6.43 6.45
CA ILE A 11 6.74 6.10 6.46
C ILE A 11 6.20 6.83 7.68
N ASN A 12 5.40 7.88 7.45
CA ASN A 12 4.77 8.60 8.54
C ASN A 12 3.59 7.77 9.04
N ILE A 13 3.91 6.73 9.82
CA ILE A 13 2.97 5.79 10.45
C ILE A 13 1.96 6.54 11.32
N LYS A 14 2.37 7.66 11.92
CA LYS A 14 1.53 8.49 12.81
C LYS A 14 0.32 9.10 12.09
N ASN A 15 0.44 9.39 10.80
CA ASN A 15 -0.60 10.06 10.01
C ASN A 15 -1.23 9.14 8.94
N ALA A 16 -0.97 7.84 9.00
CA ALA A 16 -1.56 6.88 8.07
C ALA A 16 -2.93 6.43 8.57
N ASP A 17 -3.92 6.38 7.68
CA ASP A 17 -5.27 5.93 8.01
C ASP A 17 -5.36 4.40 7.81
N ARG A 18 -5.63 3.69 8.90
CA ARG A 18 -5.79 2.22 8.94
C ARG A 18 -7.24 1.82 9.18
N ASN A 19 -8.18 2.75 9.01
CA ASN A 19 -9.59 2.47 9.18
C ASN A 19 -10.10 1.65 8.00
N TRP A 20 -10.24 0.35 8.22
CA TRP A 20 -10.80 -0.60 7.26
C TRP A 20 -12.22 -0.21 6.78
N LYS A 21 -12.98 0.56 7.57
CA LYS A 21 -14.32 1.04 7.16
C LYS A 21 -14.28 2.11 6.07
N LYS A 22 -13.11 2.70 5.77
CA LYS A 22 -12.92 3.62 4.64
C LYS A 22 -12.35 2.92 3.41
N MET A 23 -12.34 1.60 3.40
CA MET A 23 -11.83 0.78 2.31
C MET A 23 -12.98 0.01 1.69
N ASN A 24 -12.94 -0.17 0.37
CA ASN A 24 -13.98 -0.87 -0.35
C ASN A 24 -14.03 -2.35 0.08
N SER A 25 -15.22 -2.90 0.34
CA SER A 25 -15.39 -4.24 0.93
C SER A 25 -14.80 -5.37 0.08
N ASP A 26 -14.97 -5.34 -1.25
CA ASP A 26 -14.34 -6.30 -2.18
C ASP A 26 -12.82 -6.22 -2.12
N PHE A 27 -12.26 -5.01 -2.07
CA PHE A 27 -10.82 -4.84 -1.88
C PHE A 27 -10.34 -5.39 -0.53
N VAL A 28 -11.06 -5.12 0.55
CA VAL A 28 -10.74 -5.63 1.89
C VAL A 28 -10.75 -7.15 1.92
N GLN A 29 -11.77 -7.80 1.34
CA GLN A 29 -11.87 -9.26 1.29
C GLN A 29 -10.67 -9.88 0.54
N ARG A 30 -10.28 -9.30 -0.59
CA ARG A 30 -9.10 -9.74 -1.34
C ARG A 30 -7.82 -9.55 -0.54
N LEU A 31 -7.64 -8.38 0.09
CA LEU A 31 -6.45 -8.10 0.88
C LEU A 31 -6.33 -9.03 2.09
N LEU A 32 -7.42 -9.31 2.80
CA LEU A 32 -7.43 -10.27 3.91
C LEU A 32 -7.17 -11.70 3.44
N THR A 33 -7.65 -12.07 2.25
CA THR A 33 -7.31 -13.36 1.63
C THR A 33 -5.81 -13.46 1.35
N VAL A 34 -5.20 -12.40 0.84
CA VAL A 34 -3.74 -12.33 0.62
C VAL A 34 -3.00 -12.47 1.94
N TYR A 35 -3.39 -11.74 2.99
CA TYR A 35 -2.76 -11.84 4.31
C TYR A 35 -2.86 -13.26 4.89
N LYS A 36 -4.03 -13.89 4.75
CA LYS A 36 -4.23 -15.27 5.21
C LYS A 36 -3.32 -16.25 4.48
N VAL A 37 -3.23 -16.17 3.16
CA VAL A 37 -2.33 -17.04 2.36
C VAL A 37 -0.87 -16.79 2.72
N MET A 38 -0.47 -15.53 2.92
CA MET A 38 0.90 -15.17 3.33
C MET A 38 1.29 -15.76 4.68
N SER A 39 0.38 -15.73 5.66
CA SER A 39 0.59 -16.35 6.97
C SER A 39 0.58 -17.88 6.87
N ASP A 40 -0.50 -18.47 6.33
CA ASP A 40 -0.72 -19.92 6.35
C ASP A 40 0.29 -20.71 5.50
N GLN A 41 0.70 -20.18 4.34
CA GLN A 41 1.55 -20.94 3.39
C GLN A 41 3.03 -20.55 3.46
N TYR A 42 3.33 -19.33 3.90
CA TYR A 42 4.68 -18.78 3.83
C TYR A 42 5.22 -18.29 5.17
N GLY A 43 4.43 -18.30 6.25
CA GLY A 43 4.86 -17.84 7.57
C GLY A 43 5.15 -16.34 7.64
N TYR A 44 4.51 -15.54 6.77
CA TYR A 44 4.62 -14.08 6.76
C TYR A 44 3.36 -13.44 7.30
N ASP A 45 3.38 -13.08 8.57
CA ASP A 45 2.33 -12.23 9.14
C ASP A 45 2.44 -10.81 8.58
N MET A 46 1.31 -10.29 8.10
CA MET A 46 1.26 -8.98 7.46
C MET A 46 0.50 -7.95 8.30
N VAL A 47 0.86 -6.68 8.13
CA VAL A 47 0.20 -5.55 8.79
C VAL A 47 -0.09 -4.45 7.78
N LEU A 48 -1.28 -3.83 7.92
CA LEU A 48 -1.67 -2.65 7.16
C LEU A 48 -0.89 -1.43 7.66
N LEU A 49 -0.04 -0.86 6.82
CA LEU A 49 0.63 0.42 7.09
C LEU A 49 -0.30 1.59 6.77
N GLU A 50 -1.02 1.52 5.66
CA GLU A 50 -1.96 2.54 5.21
C GLU A 50 -3.01 1.94 4.27
N GLY A 51 -4.29 2.22 4.52
CA GLY A 51 -5.39 1.93 3.60
C GLY A 51 -5.89 3.21 2.93
N TYR A 52 -6.86 3.88 3.55
CA TYR A 52 -7.39 5.13 3.02
C TYR A 52 -6.36 6.27 3.08
N ARG A 53 -6.39 7.17 2.09
CA ARG A 53 -5.60 8.41 2.09
C ARG A 53 -6.48 9.56 1.62
N SER A 54 -6.66 10.59 2.46
CA SER A 54 -7.49 11.72 2.04
C SER A 54 -6.86 12.52 0.89
N PRO A 55 -7.67 13.17 0.02
CA PRO A 55 -7.18 14.06 -1.02
C PRO A 55 -6.28 15.19 -0.48
N ALA A 56 -6.63 15.77 0.66
CA ALA A 56 -5.80 16.78 1.32
C ALA A 56 -4.43 16.22 1.73
N ARG A 57 -4.37 14.97 2.22
CA ARG A 57 -3.09 14.30 2.52
C ARG A 57 -2.31 14.01 1.25
N GLN A 58 -2.96 13.55 0.18
CA GLN A 58 -2.32 13.32 -1.12
C GLN A 58 -1.69 14.62 -1.66
N ALA A 59 -2.41 15.74 -1.62
CA ALA A 59 -1.87 17.04 -2.02
C ALA A 59 -0.64 17.46 -1.19
N ARG A 60 -0.64 17.18 0.12
CA ARG A 60 0.55 17.41 0.98
C ARG A 60 1.71 16.49 0.63
N LEU A 61 1.46 15.23 0.29
CA LEU A 61 2.50 14.29 -0.11
C LEU A 61 3.13 14.68 -1.46
N LEU A 62 2.32 15.12 -2.43
CA LEU A 62 2.83 15.58 -3.72
C LEU A 62 3.82 16.74 -3.56
N LYS A 63 3.55 17.67 -2.62
CA LYS A 63 4.46 18.78 -2.28
C LYS A 63 5.81 18.33 -1.69
N LYS A 64 5.93 17.10 -1.20
CA LYS A 64 7.20 16.54 -0.70
C LYS A 64 8.11 16.04 -1.81
N GLY A 65 7.62 15.95 -3.05
CA GLY A 65 8.40 15.57 -4.22
C GLY A 65 8.05 14.21 -4.80
N SER A 66 8.49 14.00 -6.04
CA SER A 66 8.15 12.84 -6.87
C SER A 66 8.71 11.50 -6.37
N HIS A 67 9.67 11.54 -5.45
CA HIS A 67 10.20 10.36 -4.76
C HIS A 67 9.24 9.80 -3.72
N VAL A 68 8.25 10.58 -3.26
CA VAL A 68 7.19 10.13 -2.34
C VAL A 68 5.96 9.70 -3.13
N THR A 69 5.49 10.55 -4.05
CA THR A 69 4.37 10.23 -4.92
C THR A 69 4.37 11.12 -6.16
N LYS A 70 3.89 10.59 -7.27
CA LYS A 70 3.63 11.35 -8.51
C LYS A 70 2.14 11.66 -8.72
N ALA A 71 1.27 11.12 -7.86
CA ALA A 71 -0.17 11.26 -8.00
C ALA A 71 -0.67 12.55 -7.33
N GLY A 72 -1.44 13.34 -8.07
CA GLY A 72 -2.24 14.42 -7.52
C GLY A 72 -3.51 13.93 -6.81
N SER A 73 -4.29 14.87 -6.30
CA SER A 73 -5.59 14.56 -5.70
C SER A 73 -6.49 13.80 -6.67
N TYR A 74 -7.06 12.71 -6.17
CA TYR A 74 -7.95 11.76 -6.85
C TYR A 74 -7.27 10.95 -7.95
N LYS A 75 -5.93 10.94 -7.98
CA LYS A 75 -5.12 10.15 -8.92
C LYS A 75 -4.44 8.95 -8.26
N SER A 76 -4.81 8.61 -7.02
CA SER A 76 -4.36 7.42 -6.31
C SER A 76 -5.54 6.62 -5.77
N TYR A 77 -5.49 5.29 -5.89
CA TYR A 77 -6.55 4.38 -5.42
C TYR A 77 -6.73 4.37 -3.89
N HIS A 78 -5.75 4.80 -3.10
CA HIS A 78 -5.93 4.98 -1.64
C HIS A 78 -7.06 5.96 -1.32
N GLN A 79 -7.29 6.94 -2.19
CA GLN A 79 -8.34 7.94 -1.99
C GLN A 79 -9.74 7.39 -2.24
N PHE A 80 -9.83 6.21 -2.85
CA PHE A 80 -11.07 5.52 -3.18
C PHE A 80 -11.24 4.25 -2.34
N GLY A 81 -10.38 4.03 -1.33
CA GLY A 81 -10.43 2.82 -0.51
C GLY A 81 -10.05 1.54 -1.28
N LEU A 82 -9.31 1.67 -2.38
CA LEU A 82 -8.98 0.59 -3.31
C LEU A 82 -7.47 0.27 -3.35
N ALA A 83 -6.69 0.79 -2.41
CA ALA A 83 -5.27 0.46 -2.30
C ALA A 83 -4.83 0.33 -0.85
N ALA A 84 -3.73 -0.38 -0.65
CA ALA A 84 -3.12 -0.58 0.64
C ALA A 84 -1.60 -0.67 0.53
N ASP A 85 -0.93 -0.08 1.51
CA ASP A 85 0.49 -0.26 1.77
C ASP A 85 0.65 -1.20 2.96
N SER A 86 1.43 -2.26 2.80
CA SER A 86 1.56 -3.35 3.77
C SER A 86 3.03 -3.67 4.08
N ALA A 87 3.26 -4.24 5.25
CA ALA A 87 4.56 -4.74 5.68
C ALA A 87 4.42 -6.03 6.47
N PHE A 88 5.54 -6.57 6.95
CA PHE A 88 5.58 -7.82 7.68
C PHE A 88 5.79 -7.61 9.16
N ILE A 89 5.31 -8.54 9.98
CA ILE A 89 5.63 -8.66 11.39
C ILE A 89 6.61 -9.82 11.56
N ARG A 90 7.73 -9.57 12.25
CA ARG A 90 8.68 -10.62 12.67
C ARG A 90 9.12 -10.34 14.08
N ASN A 91 8.97 -11.31 14.98
CA ASN A 91 9.34 -11.18 16.40
C ASN A 91 8.70 -9.95 17.07
N GLY A 92 7.41 -9.71 16.80
CA GLY A 92 6.65 -8.58 17.34
C GLY A 92 7.03 -7.20 16.78
N LYS A 93 7.89 -7.14 15.75
CA LYS A 93 8.35 -5.88 15.13
C LYS A 93 7.92 -5.81 13.68
N ILE A 94 7.57 -4.60 13.23
CA ILE A 94 7.29 -4.33 11.81
C ILE A 94 8.63 -4.30 11.05
N VAL A 95 8.73 -5.09 10.00
CA VAL A 95 9.86 -5.14 9.07
C VAL A 95 9.40 -4.66 7.70
N ILE A 96 10.00 -3.57 7.23
CA ILE A 96 9.60 -2.85 6.00
C ILE A 96 10.72 -2.84 4.96
N SER A 97 11.98 -2.74 5.39
CA SER A 97 13.07 -2.51 4.42
C SER A 97 13.40 -3.77 3.63
N GLU A 98 13.38 -3.63 2.32
CA GLU A 98 13.82 -4.58 1.30
C GLU A 98 15.32 -4.88 1.33
N LYS A 99 16.11 -4.11 2.11
CA LYS A 99 17.51 -4.46 2.41
C LYS A 99 17.61 -5.68 3.31
N ASP A 100 16.56 -6.01 4.06
CA ASP A 100 16.45 -7.29 4.76
C ASP A 100 16.06 -8.37 3.73
N PRO A 101 16.91 -9.38 3.49
CA PRO A 101 16.62 -10.42 2.50
C PRO A 101 15.33 -11.19 2.77
N TRP A 102 14.96 -11.36 4.05
CA TRP A 102 13.72 -12.03 4.43
C TRP A 102 12.50 -11.16 4.07
N ALA A 103 12.57 -9.84 4.28
CA ALA A 103 11.49 -8.93 3.90
C ALA A 103 11.37 -8.82 2.37
N MET A 104 12.50 -8.75 1.65
CA MET A 104 12.50 -8.77 0.18
C MET A 104 11.85 -10.04 -0.38
N GLN A 105 12.16 -11.20 0.20
CA GLN A 105 11.51 -12.46 -0.19
C GLN A 105 10.00 -12.42 0.13
N GLY A 106 9.63 -11.89 1.30
CA GLY A 106 8.23 -11.66 1.67
C GLY A 106 7.50 -10.80 0.66
N TYR A 107 8.10 -9.70 0.19
CA TYR A 107 7.49 -8.84 -0.83
C TYR A 107 7.33 -9.52 -2.18
N LYS A 108 8.28 -10.36 -2.60
CA LYS A 108 8.15 -11.16 -3.83
C LYS A 108 6.99 -12.16 -3.74
N LEU A 109 6.82 -12.81 -2.59
CA LEU A 109 5.70 -13.72 -2.34
C LEU A 109 4.37 -12.95 -2.29
N TYR A 110 4.34 -11.85 -1.52
CA TYR A 110 3.19 -10.96 -1.42
C TYR A 110 2.71 -10.49 -2.80
N GLY A 111 3.62 -10.06 -3.67
CA GLY A 111 3.29 -9.67 -5.04
C GLY A 111 2.67 -10.79 -5.88
N LYS A 112 3.16 -12.03 -5.74
CA LYS A 112 2.57 -13.19 -6.43
C LYS A 112 1.16 -13.50 -5.93
N VAL A 113 0.96 -13.51 -4.60
CA VAL A 113 -0.33 -13.80 -3.98
C VAL A 113 -1.33 -12.67 -4.23
N ALA A 114 -0.91 -11.41 -4.18
CA ALA A 114 -1.75 -10.27 -4.52
C ALA A 114 -2.26 -10.36 -5.96
N LYS A 115 -1.37 -10.70 -6.91
CA LYS A 115 -1.75 -10.88 -8.31
C LYS A 115 -2.72 -12.04 -8.52
N SER A 116 -2.55 -13.17 -7.83
CA SER A 116 -3.51 -14.28 -7.93
C SER A 116 -4.88 -13.92 -7.32
N ALA A 117 -4.93 -12.99 -6.36
CA ALA A 117 -6.17 -12.43 -5.82
C ALA A 117 -6.80 -11.33 -6.70
N GLY A 118 -6.24 -11.07 -7.89
CA GLY A 118 -6.74 -10.06 -8.83
C GLY A 118 -6.36 -8.63 -8.48
N LEU A 119 -5.37 -8.43 -7.60
CA LEU A 119 -4.81 -7.12 -7.29
C LEU A 119 -3.64 -6.80 -8.21
N VAL A 120 -3.40 -5.51 -8.45
CA VAL A 120 -2.15 -5.04 -9.05
C VAL A 120 -1.15 -4.77 -7.94
N TRP A 121 0.10 -5.21 -8.14
CA TRP A 121 1.18 -5.02 -7.18
C TRP A 121 2.16 -3.93 -7.63
N GLY A 122 2.51 -3.03 -6.73
CA GLY A 122 3.41 -1.90 -6.99
C GLY A 122 4.87 -2.31 -7.22
N GLY A 123 5.26 -3.51 -6.81
CA GLY A 123 6.60 -4.05 -7.04
C GLY A 123 6.93 -4.32 -8.52
N ASP A 124 5.91 -4.45 -9.38
CA ASP A 124 6.12 -4.57 -10.84
C ASP A 124 6.38 -3.21 -11.50
N TRP A 125 6.25 -2.09 -10.78
CA TRP A 125 6.51 -0.75 -11.32
C TRP A 125 8.01 -0.43 -11.33
N ARG A 126 8.42 0.50 -12.20
CA ARG A 126 9.81 0.99 -12.26
C ARG A 126 10.33 1.51 -10.92
N MET A 127 9.45 2.05 -10.07
CA MET A 127 9.80 2.56 -8.74
C MET A 127 9.80 1.51 -7.63
N MET A 128 9.36 0.27 -7.92
CA MET A 128 9.33 -0.86 -6.99
C MET A 128 8.62 -0.53 -5.68
N ASP A 129 7.35 -0.14 -5.74
CA ASP A 129 6.56 0.11 -4.54
C ASP A 129 6.09 -1.22 -3.92
N LEU A 130 7.03 -1.91 -3.25
CA LEU A 130 6.89 -3.32 -2.88
C LEU A 130 5.77 -3.60 -1.87
N GLY A 131 5.47 -2.63 -1.00
CA GLY A 131 4.38 -2.74 -0.01
C GLY A 131 3.00 -2.48 -0.59
N HIS A 132 2.93 -1.93 -1.81
CA HIS A 132 1.70 -1.40 -2.38
C HIS A 132 0.93 -2.44 -3.19
N VAL A 133 -0.39 -2.50 -2.97
CA VAL A 133 -1.33 -3.16 -3.87
C VAL A 133 -2.54 -2.28 -4.13
N GLU A 134 -3.14 -2.43 -5.31
CA GLU A 134 -4.35 -1.70 -5.71
C GLU A 134 -5.34 -2.61 -6.46
N LEU A 135 -6.63 -2.40 -6.21
CA LEU A 135 -7.72 -2.95 -7.03
C LEU A 135 -8.11 -1.91 -8.08
N ARG A 136 -7.74 -2.15 -9.34
CA ARG A 136 -8.04 -1.24 -10.43
C ARG A 136 -9.51 -1.30 -10.83
N LYS A 137 -10.17 -0.15 -10.81
CA LYS A 137 -11.53 0.04 -11.34
C LYS A 137 -11.53 1.14 -12.41
N LYS A 138 -11.99 0.80 -13.61
CA LYS A 138 -12.09 1.76 -14.73
C LYS A 138 -13.06 2.89 -14.35
N GLY A 139 -12.72 4.12 -14.74
CA GLY A 139 -13.57 5.29 -14.53
C GLY A 139 -13.61 5.85 -13.10
N VAL A 140 -12.77 5.35 -12.18
CA VAL A 140 -12.75 5.83 -10.79
C VAL A 140 -11.78 7.01 -10.59
N LEU A 141 -10.56 6.91 -11.11
CA LEU A 141 -9.55 7.95 -10.90
C LEU A 141 -9.97 9.29 -11.52
N GLY A 142 -9.81 10.37 -10.75
CA GLY A 142 -10.18 11.74 -11.11
C GLY A 142 -11.63 12.13 -10.81
N ARG A 143 -12.41 11.25 -10.16
CA ARG A 143 -13.83 11.47 -9.87
C ARG A 143 -14.11 11.52 -8.35
N PRO A 144 -14.12 12.70 -7.71
CA PRO A 144 -14.36 12.85 -6.28
C PRO A 144 -15.62 12.13 -5.77
N GLU A 145 -16.70 12.17 -6.54
CA GLU A 145 -17.98 11.52 -6.24
C GLU A 145 -17.82 10.00 -6.07
N MET A 146 -16.92 9.38 -6.84
CA MET A 146 -16.63 7.95 -6.71
C MET A 146 -15.85 7.65 -5.43
N ALA A 147 -15.05 8.59 -4.92
CA ALA A 147 -14.33 8.40 -3.66
C ALA A 147 -15.32 8.32 -2.50
N GLU A 148 -16.34 9.17 -2.48
CA GLU A 148 -17.39 9.14 -1.47
C GLU A 148 -18.16 7.81 -1.50
N ILE A 149 -18.64 7.40 -2.68
CA ILE A 149 -19.38 6.13 -2.85
C ILE A 149 -18.56 4.91 -2.42
N LEU A 150 -17.27 4.89 -2.73
CA LEU A 150 -16.42 3.72 -2.51
C LEU A 150 -15.85 3.63 -1.09
N THR A 151 -15.83 4.73 -0.35
CA THR A 151 -15.26 4.79 1.02
C THR A 151 -16.31 4.87 2.13
N SER A 152 -17.60 4.85 1.78
CA SER A 152 -18.74 4.92 2.72
C SER A 152 -19.56 3.62 2.80
N GLN A 153 -18.99 2.48 2.42
CA GLN A 153 -19.67 1.17 2.37
C GLN A 153 -19.65 0.43 3.70
#